data_AF-A0AAR5PU21-F1
#
_entry.id   AF-A0AAR5PU21-F1
#
_cell.length_a   1.000
_cell.length_b   1.000
_cell.length_c   1.000
_cell.angle_alpha   90.00
_cell.angle_beta   90.00
_cell.angle_gamma   90.00
#
_symmetry.space_group_name_H-M   'P 1'
#
loop_
_entity.id
_entity.type
_entity.pdbx_description
1 polymer ?
#
loop_
_entity_poly.entity_id
_entity_poly.type
_entity_poly.pdbx_seq_one_letter_code
_entity_poly.pdbx_strand_id
1 'polypeptide(L)'
;MKREYVIASCTLSFFILLIIVLSATDWGTGQSGESIVEKPAVPQAVKNWPAEDLKLGQVTAVSVNSALQPVIFHRADREWDRNTFNMSHHYLHSNLGPIADHTVLTLDPSNGKVLEKWGANAFYMPHGLTIDRHDNYFLTDVGMHQAFKFKRGQNIPTLVFGELFVPGSDHGHLCKPTSIAVASTGEIFIADGYCNSRILKYNAAGGLLRVIPSPSEFLSLQVPHSLALIESTDRLCIADRENMRVVCPRAGLYSVKGRKESELTIQQPDMGRLFAVAAKGKLIYAVNGFTNQMLPVQGLTIDPESETVIDHWSPEAGFSNPHDIAISATGETLYVAEIGPNKIWKFDLVPPKK
;
A
#
# COMPACT_ATOMS: atom_id res chain seq x y z
N MET A 1 87.07 30.84 27.77
CA MET A 1 87.05 32.30 27.52
C MET A 1 85.58 32.72 27.42
N LYS A 2 85.11 33.56 28.39
CA LYS A 2 83.77 34.18 28.60
C LYS A 2 82.57 33.21 28.78
N ARG A 3 82.07 32.93 30.02
CA ARG A 3 81.11 33.68 30.92
C ARG A 3 79.71 33.82 30.28
N GLU A 4 78.54 33.52 30.88
CA GLU A 4 77.99 33.51 32.26
C GLU A 4 76.69 32.64 32.30
N TYR A 5 76.48 31.74 33.29
CA TYR A 5 75.60 31.77 34.49
C TYR A 5 74.07 31.49 34.38
N VAL A 6 73.73 30.24 34.75
CA VAL A 6 72.63 29.60 35.54
C VAL A 6 71.48 30.44 36.16
N ILE A 7 70.22 29.92 36.12
CA ILE A 7 69.34 29.43 37.25
C ILE A 7 67.84 29.38 36.84
N ALA A 8 67.15 28.34 37.33
CA ALA A 8 65.77 27.93 37.11
C ALA A 8 64.73 28.52 38.10
N SER A 9 63.45 28.35 37.75
CA SER A 9 62.29 27.99 38.61
C SER A 9 61.11 28.98 38.75
N CYS A 10 59.91 28.37 38.72
CA CYS A 10 58.66 28.66 39.47
C CYS A 10 57.54 29.57 38.90
N THR A 11 56.44 28.89 38.52
CA THR A 11 54.99 29.11 38.82
C THR A 11 54.38 30.51 38.91
N LEU A 12 53.23 30.73 38.27
CA LEU A 12 51.93 30.90 38.95
C LEU A 12 50.73 30.97 37.97
N SER A 13 49.63 30.34 38.36
CA SER A 13 48.29 30.39 37.75
C SER A 13 47.60 31.74 37.92
N PHE A 14 46.75 32.13 36.97
CA PHE A 14 45.76 33.20 37.13
C PHE A 14 44.34 32.64 36.98
N PHE A 15 43.58 32.70 38.08
CA PHE A 15 42.13 32.59 38.12
C PHE A 15 41.54 34.01 38.03
N ILE A 16 40.56 34.25 37.17
CA ILE A 16 39.71 35.45 37.20
C ILE A 16 38.28 35.02 37.47
N LEU A 17 37.74 35.60 38.54
CA LEU A 17 36.42 35.39 39.13
C LEU A 17 35.39 36.28 38.40
N LEU A 18 34.31 35.72 37.88
CA LEU A 18 33.15 36.49 37.40
C LEU A 18 31.96 36.24 38.32
N ILE A 19 31.51 37.31 38.97
CA ILE A 19 30.37 37.36 39.91
C ILE A 19 29.08 37.47 39.09
N ILE A 20 28.19 36.49 39.20
CA ILE A 20 26.80 36.58 38.68
C ILE A 20 25.88 36.91 39.85
N VAL A 21 25.17 38.03 39.73
CA VAL A 21 24.12 38.46 40.66
C VAL A 21 22.85 37.67 40.34
N LEU A 22 22.39 36.83 41.29
CA LEU A 22 21.10 36.16 41.23
C LEU A 22 19.99 37.17 41.58
N SER A 23 19.10 37.44 40.64
CA SER A 23 17.79 38.02 40.93
C SER A 23 16.76 36.89 40.95
N ALA A 24 16.05 36.75 42.08
CA ALA A 24 14.96 35.81 42.22
C ALA A 24 13.72 36.39 41.54
N THR A 25 13.21 35.73 40.49
CA THR A 25 11.85 35.96 39.99
C THR A 25 11.17 34.62 39.69
N ASP A 26 9.97 34.53 40.24
CA ASP A 26 8.90 33.53 40.22
C ASP A 26 9.08 32.15 39.56
N TRP A 27 8.75 31.16 40.38
CA TRP A 27 8.42 29.80 39.99
C TRP A 27 7.09 29.78 39.22
N GLY A 28 7.17 29.95 37.91
CA GLY A 28 6.14 29.45 37.01
C GLY A 28 6.37 27.96 36.79
N THR A 29 5.51 27.11 37.35
CA THR A 29 5.44 25.68 37.01
C THR A 29 5.03 25.55 35.54
N GLY A 30 6.00 25.61 34.63
CA GLY A 30 5.84 25.17 33.27
C GLY A 30 5.62 23.66 33.30
N GLN A 31 4.37 23.22 33.19
CA GLN A 31 4.10 21.88 32.72
C GLN A 31 4.75 21.77 31.34
N SER A 32 5.87 21.06 31.27
CA SER A 32 6.30 20.42 30.03
C SER A 32 5.16 19.47 29.65
N GLY A 33 4.25 19.95 28.81
CA GLY A 33 3.29 19.07 28.17
C GLY A 33 4.09 18.05 27.38
N GLU A 34 4.26 16.85 27.94
CA GLU A 34 4.49 15.68 27.12
C GLU A 34 3.42 15.71 26.04
N SER A 35 3.82 15.89 24.79
CA SER A 35 2.95 15.58 23.68
C SER A 35 2.58 14.12 23.87
N ILE A 36 1.37 13.85 24.36
CA ILE A 36 0.83 12.50 24.40
C ILE A 36 0.81 12.07 22.94
N VAL A 37 1.79 11.27 22.53
CA VAL A 37 1.76 10.60 21.24
C VAL A 37 0.61 9.62 21.36
N GLU A 38 -0.58 10.02 20.91
CA GLU A 38 -1.72 9.14 20.86
C GLU A 38 -1.34 7.93 20.01
N LYS A 39 -1.27 6.77 20.66
CA LYS A 39 -1.04 5.52 19.96
C LYS A 39 -2.14 5.35 18.89
N PRO A 40 -1.81 4.86 17.69
CA PRO A 40 -2.79 4.71 16.64
C PRO A 40 -3.81 3.63 16.96
N ALA A 41 -4.95 3.68 16.26
CA ALA A 41 -5.98 2.64 16.36
C ALA A 41 -5.43 1.30 15.85
N VAL A 42 -5.74 0.24 16.59
CA VAL A 42 -5.25 -1.12 16.36
C VAL A 42 -6.32 -1.95 15.63
N PRO A 43 -5.98 -2.62 14.51
CA PRO A 43 -6.86 -3.58 13.85
C PRO A 43 -7.28 -4.73 14.79
N GLN A 44 -8.58 -4.90 14.99
CA GLN A 44 -9.15 -6.03 15.73
C GLN A 44 -10.12 -6.81 14.85
N ALA A 45 -9.84 -8.10 14.63
CA ALA A 45 -10.64 -8.94 13.75
C ALA A 45 -12.07 -9.10 14.30
N VAL A 46 -13.06 -8.86 13.44
CA VAL A 46 -14.47 -9.05 13.76
C VAL A 46 -14.78 -10.55 13.69
N LYS A 47 -15.26 -11.11 14.81
CA LYS A 47 -15.63 -12.53 14.89
C LYS A 47 -16.88 -12.82 14.07
N ASN A 48 -16.92 -14.01 13.47
CA ASN A 48 -18.07 -14.52 12.69
C ASN A 48 -18.51 -13.61 11.54
N TRP A 49 -17.56 -12.88 10.93
CA TRP A 49 -17.78 -12.14 9.70
C TRP A 49 -16.86 -12.67 8.58
N PRO A 50 -17.36 -12.92 7.36
CA PRO A 50 -18.78 -12.95 7.00
C PRO A 50 -19.55 -14.03 7.79
N ALA A 51 -20.86 -13.84 7.97
CA ALA A 51 -21.71 -14.74 8.75
C ALA A 51 -21.89 -16.12 8.09
N GLU A 52 -21.70 -16.17 6.77
CA GLU A 52 -21.82 -17.39 5.97
C GLU A 52 -20.60 -17.54 5.07
N ASP A 53 -20.32 -18.79 4.67
CA ASP A 53 -19.28 -19.09 3.68
C ASP A 53 -19.78 -18.75 2.27
N LEU A 54 -19.13 -17.77 1.65
CA LEU A 54 -19.48 -17.25 0.33
C LEU A 54 -19.07 -18.16 -0.83
N LYS A 55 -18.34 -19.27 -0.57
CA LYS A 55 -17.87 -20.22 -1.60
C LYS A 55 -17.13 -19.54 -2.75
N LEU A 56 -16.18 -18.68 -2.41
CA LEU A 56 -15.43 -17.88 -3.36
C LEU A 56 -14.25 -18.65 -3.97
N GLY A 57 -13.94 -18.31 -5.22
CA GLY A 57 -12.61 -18.54 -5.79
C GLY A 57 -11.54 -17.69 -5.13
N GLN A 58 -10.34 -17.68 -5.70
CA GLN A 58 -9.24 -16.83 -5.21
C GLN A 58 -9.68 -15.36 -5.13
N VAL A 59 -9.78 -14.80 -3.91
CA VAL A 59 -10.20 -13.42 -3.66
C VAL A 59 -8.96 -12.54 -3.75
N THR A 60 -8.81 -11.85 -4.87
CA THR A 60 -7.54 -11.19 -5.23
C THR A 60 -7.50 -9.75 -4.78
N ALA A 61 -8.65 -9.10 -4.64
CA ALA A 61 -8.70 -7.72 -4.19
C ALA A 61 -9.94 -7.39 -3.38
N VAL A 62 -9.81 -6.33 -2.58
CA VAL A 62 -10.90 -5.71 -1.85
C VAL A 62 -10.77 -4.19 -1.94
N SER A 63 -11.91 -3.51 -2.07
CA SER A 63 -12.02 -2.06 -1.91
C SER A 63 -13.28 -1.72 -1.12
N VAL A 64 -13.50 -0.46 -0.78
CA VAL A 64 -14.69 0.00 -0.05
C VAL A 64 -15.34 1.14 -0.82
N ASN A 65 -16.63 1.01 -1.13
CA ASN A 65 -17.37 2.04 -1.85
C ASN A 65 -17.79 3.21 -0.95
N SER A 66 -18.37 4.26 -1.53
CA SER A 66 -18.83 5.46 -0.80
C SER A 66 -19.93 5.16 0.24
N ALA A 67 -20.64 4.04 0.11
CA ALA A 67 -21.63 3.55 1.07
C ALA A 67 -21.03 2.71 2.20
N LEU A 68 -19.70 2.67 2.32
CA LEU A 68 -18.95 1.90 3.32
C LEU A 68 -19.12 0.38 3.19
N GLN A 69 -19.47 -0.10 2.00
CA GLN A 69 -19.63 -1.52 1.73
C GLN A 69 -18.33 -2.07 1.14
N PRO A 70 -17.79 -3.19 1.67
CA PRO A 70 -16.67 -3.86 1.07
C PRO A 70 -17.09 -4.47 -0.27
N VAL A 71 -16.25 -4.27 -1.29
CA VAL A 71 -16.39 -4.86 -2.61
C VAL A 71 -15.16 -5.72 -2.85
N ILE A 72 -15.38 -6.98 -3.25
CA ILE A 72 -14.29 -7.91 -3.56
C ILE A 72 -14.22 -8.20 -5.06
N PHE A 73 -13.02 -8.52 -5.53
CA PHE A 73 -12.75 -9.04 -6.86
C PHE A 73 -12.14 -10.44 -6.72
N HIS A 74 -12.71 -11.44 -7.39
CA HIS A 74 -12.30 -12.83 -7.26
C HIS A 74 -12.27 -13.55 -8.61
N ARG A 75 -11.55 -14.67 -8.65
CA ARG A 75 -11.29 -15.45 -9.88
C ARG A 75 -12.34 -16.52 -10.19
N ALA A 76 -13.40 -16.60 -9.40
CA ALA A 76 -14.42 -17.66 -9.48
C ALA A 76 -13.81 -19.07 -9.64
N ASP A 77 -13.99 -19.71 -10.79
CA ASP A 77 -13.48 -21.05 -11.11
C ASP A 77 -12.01 -21.06 -11.59
N ARG A 78 -11.39 -19.89 -11.74
CA ARG A 78 -10.01 -19.77 -12.21
C ARG A 78 -9.02 -19.78 -11.06
N GLU A 79 -7.92 -20.48 -11.29
CA GLU A 79 -6.76 -20.48 -10.43
C GLU A 79 -5.54 -20.02 -11.21
N TRP A 80 -4.73 -19.16 -10.61
CA TRP A 80 -3.40 -18.87 -11.13
C TRP A 80 -2.41 -19.92 -10.62
N ASP A 81 -1.90 -20.72 -11.54
CA ASP A 81 -0.86 -21.71 -11.31
C ASP A 81 0.34 -21.55 -12.27
N ARG A 82 1.25 -22.52 -12.23
CA ARG A 82 2.43 -22.56 -13.11
C ARG A 82 2.12 -22.74 -14.61
N ASN A 83 0.91 -23.17 -14.95
CA ASN A 83 0.49 -23.43 -16.34
C ASN A 83 -0.34 -22.28 -16.93
N THR A 84 -0.64 -21.26 -16.13
CA THR A 84 -1.49 -20.13 -16.55
C THR A 84 -0.81 -19.25 -17.61
N PHE A 85 0.53 -19.18 -17.59
CA PHE A 85 1.31 -18.35 -18.51
C PHE A 85 2.53 -19.10 -19.04
N ASN A 86 2.93 -18.82 -20.27
CA ASN A 86 4.21 -19.29 -20.80
C ASN A 86 5.41 -18.45 -20.30
N MET A 87 6.62 -18.83 -20.72
CA MET A 87 7.86 -18.12 -20.37
C MET A 87 7.90 -16.68 -20.88
N SER A 88 7.19 -16.36 -21.96
CA SER A 88 7.06 -15.01 -22.51
C SER A 88 5.83 -14.29 -21.96
N HIS A 89 5.31 -14.74 -20.81
CA HIS A 89 4.20 -14.14 -20.08
C HIS A 89 2.84 -14.12 -20.77
N HIS A 90 2.65 -14.81 -21.90
CA HIS A 90 1.35 -14.89 -22.56
C HIS A 90 0.41 -15.83 -21.81
N TYR A 91 -0.85 -15.43 -21.68
CA TYR A 91 -1.91 -16.22 -21.05
C TYR A 91 -2.29 -17.44 -21.90
N LEU A 92 -2.28 -18.63 -21.31
CA LEU A 92 -2.43 -19.89 -22.03
C LEU A 92 -3.88 -20.42 -22.11
N HIS A 93 -4.80 -19.84 -21.34
CA HIS A 93 -6.17 -20.35 -21.19
C HIS A 93 -7.22 -19.43 -21.85
N SER A 94 -6.84 -18.64 -22.85
CA SER A 94 -7.76 -17.73 -23.55
C SER A 94 -8.90 -18.46 -24.26
N ASN A 95 -8.66 -19.71 -24.67
CA ASN A 95 -9.63 -20.62 -25.30
C ASN A 95 -10.79 -21.02 -24.38
N LEU A 96 -10.63 -20.92 -23.05
CA LEU A 96 -11.72 -21.17 -22.11
C LEU A 96 -12.78 -20.06 -22.11
N GLY A 97 -12.52 -18.96 -22.80
CA GLY A 97 -13.33 -17.75 -22.71
C GLY A 97 -13.14 -17.00 -21.38
N PRO A 98 -13.79 -15.84 -21.22
CA PRO A 98 -13.79 -15.11 -19.95
C PRO A 98 -14.51 -15.93 -18.86
N ILE A 99 -14.32 -15.55 -17.61
CA ILE A 99 -15.01 -16.14 -16.45
C ILE A 99 -16.52 -15.91 -16.62
N ALA A 100 -17.30 -16.99 -16.65
CA ALA A 100 -18.74 -16.92 -16.89
C ALA A 100 -19.51 -16.36 -15.68
N ASP A 101 -19.00 -16.61 -14.47
CA ASP A 101 -19.59 -16.13 -13.22
C ASP A 101 -19.28 -14.65 -12.93
N HIS A 102 -20.08 -14.06 -12.06
CA HIS A 102 -19.80 -12.72 -11.53
C HIS A 102 -18.50 -12.74 -10.72
N THR A 103 -17.63 -11.77 -10.96
CA THR A 103 -16.29 -11.68 -10.37
C THR A 103 -16.16 -10.52 -9.40
N VAL A 104 -17.05 -9.53 -9.46
CA VAL A 104 -17.09 -8.39 -8.54
C VAL A 104 -18.33 -8.47 -7.68
N LEU A 105 -18.15 -8.56 -6.36
CA LEU A 105 -19.23 -8.71 -5.38
C LEU A 105 -19.19 -7.59 -4.35
N THR A 106 -20.31 -6.90 -4.16
CA THR A 106 -20.51 -5.95 -3.06
C THR A 106 -21.12 -6.70 -1.89
N LEU A 107 -20.52 -6.61 -0.70
CA LEU A 107 -20.98 -7.32 0.49
C LEU A 107 -21.59 -6.35 1.52
N ASP A 108 -22.51 -6.87 2.31
CA ASP A 108 -23.08 -6.17 3.45
C ASP A 108 -22.01 -6.02 4.56
N PRO A 109 -21.71 -4.80 5.04
CA PRO A 109 -20.67 -4.59 6.03
C PRO A 109 -21.01 -5.18 7.41
N SER A 110 -22.28 -5.45 7.70
CA SER A 110 -22.74 -6.00 8.99
C SER A 110 -22.60 -7.53 9.05
N ASN A 111 -22.90 -8.24 7.96
CA ASN A 111 -22.98 -9.70 7.96
C ASN A 111 -22.25 -10.39 6.79
N GLY A 112 -21.73 -9.63 5.81
CA GLY A 112 -20.96 -10.15 4.69
C GLY A 112 -21.79 -10.78 3.57
N LYS A 113 -23.13 -10.71 3.63
CA LYS A 113 -24.01 -11.20 2.57
C LYS A 113 -23.77 -10.44 1.27
N VAL A 114 -23.79 -11.13 0.13
CA VAL A 114 -23.72 -10.50 -1.19
C VAL A 114 -24.97 -9.63 -1.42
N LEU A 115 -24.75 -8.34 -1.66
CA LEU A 115 -25.79 -7.36 -1.98
C LEU A 115 -25.92 -7.17 -3.49
N GLU A 116 -24.79 -7.07 -4.18
CA GLU A 116 -24.73 -6.84 -5.63
C GLU A 116 -23.60 -7.66 -6.25
N LYS A 117 -23.76 -8.03 -7.53
CA LYS A 117 -22.77 -8.81 -8.28
C LYS A 117 -22.74 -8.42 -9.75
N TRP A 118 -21.55 -8.33 -10.33
CA TRP A 118 -21.33 -8.05 -11.76
C TRP A 118 -19.98 -8.60 -12.25
N GLY A 119 -19.60 -8.30 -13.49
CA GLY A 119 -18.31 -8.74 -14.07
C GLY A 119 -18.31 -10.13 -14.71
N ALA A 120 -19.49 -10.73 -14.88
CA ALA A 120 -19.66 -11.97 -15.64
C ALA A 120 -19.28 -11.75 -17.12
N ASN A 121 -18.51 -12.68 -17.68
CA ASN A 121 -17.98 -12.67 -19.05
C ASN A 121 -17.08 -11.47 -19.38
N ALA A 122 -16.47 -10.84 -18.38
CA ALA A 122 -15.64 -9.63 -18.58
C ALA A 122 -14.14 -9.86 -18.37
N PHE A 123 -13.75 -10.80 -17.50
CA PHE A 123 -12.37 -10.96 -17.02
C PHE A 123 -11.87 -12.40 -17.21
N TYR A 124 -10.56 -12.59 -17.29
CA TYR A 124 -9.90 -13.88 -17.48
C TYR A 124 -9.06 -14.30 -16.28
N MET A 125 -8.35 -13.36 -15.67
CA MET A 125 -7.54 -13.59 -14.48
C MET A 125 -7.48 -12.32 -13.62
N PRO A 126 -8.56 -12.05 -12.85
CA PRO A 126 -8.65 -10.95 -11.89
C PRO A 126 -7.41 -10.77 -11.00
N HIS A 127 -7.07 -9.52 -10.70
CA HIS A 127 -6.02 -9.17 -9.74
C HIS A 127 -6.42 -8.01 -8.82
N GLY A 128 -6.20 -6.75 -9.20
CA GLY A 128 -6.43 -5.57 -8.36
C GLY A 128 -7.82 -4.96 -8.54
N LEU A 129 -8.35 -4.33 -7.48
CA LEU A 129 -9.59 -3.55 -7.46
C LEU A 129 -9.41 -2.30 -6.58
N THR A 130 -9.73 -1.14 -7.13
CA THR A 130 -9.81 0.13 -6.41
C THR A 130 -11.08 0.86 -6.79
N ILE A 131 -11.80 1.39 -5.80
CA ILE A 131 -12.98 2.23 -6.02
C ILE A 131 -12.62 3.68 -5.69
N ASP A 132 -12.85 4.60 -6.62
CA ASP A 132 -12.61 6.02 -6.39
C ASP A 132 -13.75 6.68 -5.60
N ARG A 133 -13.55 7.94 -5.19
CA ARG A 133 -14.54 8.75 -4.46
C ARG A 133 -15.87 9.01 -5.18
N HIS A 134 -15.99 8.62 -6.46
CA HIS A 134 -17.21 8.72 -7.25
C HIS A 134 -17.81 7.32 -7.56
N ASP A 135 -17.36 6.29 -6.85
CA ASP A 135 -17.72 4.88 -7.07
C ASP A 135 -17.40 4.36 -8.49
N ASN A 136 -16.37 4.91 -9.14
CA ASN A 136 -15.81 4.27 -10.34
C ASN A 136 -14.90 3.12 -9.93
N TYR A 137 -14.99 2.02 -10.66
CA TYR A 137 -14.22 0.80 -10.41
C TYR A 137 -13.00 0.78 -11.31
N PHE A 138 -11.83 0.64 -10.70
CA PHE A 138 -10.54 0.47 -11.36
C PHE A 138 -10.04 -0.94 -11.11
N LEU A 139 -9.84 -1.70 -12.18
CA LEU A 139 -9.60 -3.14 -12.11
C LEU A 139 -8.39 -3.51 -12.95
N THR A 140 -7.60 -4.49 -12.51
CA THR A 140 -6.52 -5.09 -13.31
C THR A 140 -6.79 -6.56 -13.58
N ASP A 141 -6.46 -6.99 -14.80
CA ASP A 141 -6.50 -8.39 -15.20
C ASP A 141 -5.14 -8.80 -15.75
N VAL A 142 -4.49 -9.73 -15.05
CA VAL A 142 -3.14 -10.18 -15.40
C VAL A 142 -3.12 -11.12 -16.60
N GLY A 143 -4.23 -11.80 -16.89
CA GLY A 143 -4.38 -12.67 -18.06
C GLY A 143 -4.56 -11.84 -19.32
N MET A 144 -5.33 -10.76 -19.22
CA MET A 144 -5.56 -9.83 -20.32
C MET A 144 -4.40 -8.85 -20.53
N HIS A 145 -3.48 -8.72 -19.56
CA HIS A 145 -2.44 -7.68 -19.55
C HIS A 145 -3.03 -6.27 -19.64
N GLN A 146 -4.16 -6.05 -18.95
CA GLN A 146 -4.93 -4.82 -19.06
C GLN A 146 -5.37 -4.28 -17.71
N ALA A 147 -5.65 -2.98 -17.71
CA ALA A 147 -6.28 -2.26 -16.62
C ALA A 147 -7.49 -1.47 -17.15
N PHE A 148 -8.51 -1.32 -16.32
CA PHE A 148 -9.81 -0.81 -16.74
C PHE A 148 -10.35 0.23 -15.77
N LYS A 149 -11.14 1.17 -16.29
CA LYS A 149 -12.04 2.03 -15.50
C LYS A 149 -13.48 1.81 -15.91
N PHE A 150 -14.33 1.38 -14.99
CA PHE A 150 -15.78 1.30 -15.16
C PHE A 150 -16.45 2.40 -14.34
N LYS A 151 -17.46 3.06 -14.90
CA LYS A 151 -18.32 3.94 -14.09
C LYS A 151 -19.28 3.09 -13.26
N ARG A 152 -19.72 3.63 -12.13
CA ARG A 152 -20.73 2.99 -11.28
C ARG A 152 -21.94 2.53 -12.13
N GLY A 153 -22.31 1.25 -11.99
CA GLY A 153 -23.44 0.65 -12.69
C GLY A 153 -23.24 0.36 -14.19
N GLN A 154 -22.02 0.55 -14.73
CA GLN A 154 -21.70 0.23 -16.12
C GLN A 154 -20.87 -1.05 -16.22
N ASN A 155 -21.20 -1.89 -17.20
CA ASN A 155 -20.45 -3.12 -17.51
C ASN A 155 -19.48 -2.97 -18.69
N ILE A 156 -19.33 -1.75 -19.23
CA ILE A 156 -18.42 -1.43 -20.31
C ILE A 156 -17.37 -0.45 -19.77
N PRO A 157 -16.07 -0.70 -19.98
CA PRO A 157 -15.04 0.20 -19.48
C PRO A 157 -15.05 1.52 -20.25
N THR A 158 -14.89 2.61 -19.53
CA THR A 158 -14.71 3.97 -20.08
C THR A 158 -13.25 4.30 -20.38
N LEU A 159 -12.30 3.60 -19.74
CA LEU A 159 -10.88 3.61 -20.08
C LEU A 159 -10.35 2.18 -20.06
N VAL A 160 -9.45 1.89 -21.00
CA VAL A 160 -8.71 0.63 -21.08
C VAL A 160 -7.24 0.99 -21.30
N PHE A 161 -6.35 0.37 -20.53
CA PHE A 161 -4.90 0.50 -20.64
C PHE A 161 -4.30 -0.87 -20.93
N GLY A 162 -3.26 -0.92 -21.77
CA GLY A 162 -2.69 -2.17 -22.26
C GLY A 162 -3.44 -2.73 -23.46
N GLU A 163 -2.85 -3.74 -24.09
CA GLU A 163 -3.40 -4.44 -25.24
C GLU A 163 -3.82 -5.87 -24.84
N LEU A 164 -5.01 -6.28 -25.26
CA LEU A 164 -5.62 -7.54 -24.86
C LEU A 164 -4.74 -8.73 -25.22
N PHE A 165 -4.29 -9.48 -24.20
CA PHE A 165 -3.42 -10.66 -24.30
C PHE A 165 -2.00 -10.39 -24.81
N VAL A 166 -1.59 -9.13 -24.95
CA VAL A 166 -0.26 -8.77 -25.45
C VAL A 166 0.58 -8.19 -24.29
N PRO A 167 1.44 -9.00 -23.65
CA PRO A 167 2.40 -8.48 -22.69
C PRO A 167 3.42 -7.57 -23.36
N GLY A 168 3.80 -6.48 -22.70
CA GLY A 168 4.89 -5.61 -23.17
C GLY A 168 5.35 -4.62 -22.12
N SER A 169 6.41 -3.87 -22.46
CA SER A 169 7.07 -2.91 -21.57
C SER A 169 7.22 -1.52 -22.16
N ASP A 170 6.68 -1.27 -23.36
CA ASP A 170 6.54 0.09 -23.89
C ASP A 170 5.37 0.84 -23.21
N HIS A 171 5.08 2.07 -23.64
CA HIS A 171 4.05 2.91 -23.01
C HIS A 171 2.60 2.50 -23.32
N GLY A 172 2.37 1.70 -24.36
CA GLY A 172 1.05 1.22 -24.77
C GLY A 172 0.68 -0.13 -24.17
N HIS A 173 1.67 -0.92 -23.76
CA HIS A 173 1.48 -2.26 -23.22
C HIS A 173 1.68 -2.31 -21.71
N LEU A 174 1.06 -3.32 -21.08
CA LEU A 174 1.32 -3.71 -19.69
C LEU A 174 1.82 -5.16 -19.67
N CYS A 175 2.42 -5.58 -18.56
CA CYS A 175 2.82 -6.96 -18.35
C CYS A 175 2.38 -7.42 -16.96
N LYS A 176 1.18 -8.01 -16.91
CA LYS A 176 0.54 -8.52 -15.69
C LYS A 176 0.43 -7.42 -14.62
N PRO A 177 -0.36 -6.37 -14.88
CA PRO A 177 -0.53 -5.25 -13.96
C PRO A 177 -1.19 -5.70 -12.66
N THR A 178 -0.75 -5.14 -11.54
CA THR A 178 -1.06 -5.64 -10.19
C THR A 178 -2.10 -4.77 -9.48
N SER A 179 -1.93 -3.45 -9.47
CA SER A 179 -2.79 -2.56 -8.67
C SER A 179 -2.95 -1.19 -9.34
N ILE A 180 -4.01 -0.48 -8.94
CA ILE A 180 -4.29 0.89 -9.38
C ILE A 180 -4.54 1.77 -8.15
N ALA A 181 -3.89 2.92 -8.06
CA ALA A 181 -4.28 3.98 -7.13
C ALA A 181 -4.86 5.17 -7.91
N VAL A 182 -5.86 5.83 -7.34
CA VAL A 182 -6.53 6.98 -7.98
C VAL A 182 -6.52 8.15 -7.01
N ALA A 183 -5.91 9.25 -7.43
CA ALA A 183 -5.87 10.47 -6.64
C ALA A 183 -7.20 11.20 -6.65
N SER A 184 -7.42 12.08 -5.68
CA SER A 184 -8.55 12.98 -5.64
C SER A 184 -8.60 13.88 -6.87
N THR A 185 -7.48 14.20 -7.51
CA THR A 185 -7.45 14.93 -8.80
C THR A 185 -8.01 14.10 -9.98
N GLY A 186 -8.21 12.80 -9.79
CA GLY A 186 -8.56 11.84 -10.84
C GLY A 186 -7.34 11.29 -11.60
N GLU A 187 -6.12 11.67 -11.23
CA GLU A 187 -4.90 11.04 -11.74
C GLU A 187 -4.84 9.57 -11.34
N ILE A 188 -4.38 8.72 -12.25
CA ILE A 188 -4.41 7.26 -12.14
C ILE A 188 -2.97 6.74 -12.12
N PHE A 189 -2.65 5.85 -11.20
CA PHE A 189 -1.35 5.20 -11.07
C PHE A 189 -1.54 3.70 -11.23
N ILE A 190 -0.89 3.09 -12.21
CA ILE A 190 -0.97 1.65 -12.47
C ILE A 190 0.36 1.00 -12.13
N ALA A 191 0.35 0.05 -11.20
CA ALA A 191 1.50 -0.81 -10.93
C ALA A 191 1.58 -1.91 -11.98
N ASP A 192 2.65 -1.90 -12.76
CA ASP A 192 2.92 -2.85 -13.84
C ASP A 192 4.08 -3.74 -13.40
N GLY A 193 3.75 -4.88 -12.75
CA GLY A 193 4.61 -5.44 -11.72
C GLY A 193 5.15 -6.87 -11.89
N TYR A 194 4.38 -7.86 -12.35
CA TYR A 194 4.90 -9.24 -12.31
C TYR A 194 6.03 -9.50 -13.32
N CYS A 195 6.02 -8.80 -14.46
CA CYS A 195 7.06 -8.91 -15.48
C CYS A 195 7.65 -7.56 -15.90
N ASN A 196 7.24 -6.48 -15.22
CA ASN A 196 7.79 -5.14 -15.35
C ASN A 196 8.10 -4.59 -13.94
N SER A 197 8.82 -3.47 -13.88
CA SER A 197 9.26 -2.83 -12.62
C SER A 197 8.96 -1.35 -12.61
N ARG A 198 7.70 -0.98 -12.91
CA ARG A 198 7.31 0.42 -13.10
C ARG A 198 5.90 0.72 -12.62
N ILE A 199 5.66 1.99 -12.32
CA ILE A 199 4.34 2.59 -12.15
C ILE A 199 4.10 3.56 -13.30
N LEU A 200 2.95 3.47 -13.94
CA LEU A 200 2.51 4.37 -14.99
C LEU A 200 1.50 5.37 -14.42
N LYS A 201 1.81 6.67 -14.46
CA LYS A 201 0.92 7.75 -14.02
C LYS A 201 0.21 8.35 -15.23
N TYR A 202 -1.12 8.38 -15.18
CA TYR A 202 -2.00 8.96 -16.19
C TYR A 202 -2.82 10.10 -15.61
N ASN A 203 -3.27 11.02 -16.48
CA ASN A 203 -4.31 11.97 -16.14
C ASN A 203 -5.69 11.28 -16.10
N ALA A 204 -6.72 12.00 -15.64
CA ALA A 204 -8.08 11.48 -15.53
C ALA A 204 -8.74 11.05 -16.85
N ALA A 205 -8.20 11.51 -17.99
CA ALA A 205 -8.65 11.15 -19.33
C ALA A 205 -7.86 9.98 -19.95
N GLY A 206 -6.90 9.39 -19.22
CA GLY A 206 -6.10 8.26 -19.69
C GLY A 206 -4.84 8.64 -20.49
N GLY A 207 -4.46 9.91 -20.54
CA GLY A 207 -3.19 10.35 -21.14
C GLY A 207 -2.01 10.11 -20.19
N LEU A 208 -0.96 9.43 -20.66
CA LEU A 208 0.24 9.15 -19.86
C LEU A 208 0.95 10.46 -19.51
N LEU A 209 1.21 10.65 -18.22
CA LEU A 209 1.93 11.81 -17.68
C LEU A 209 3.39 11.47 -17.37
N ARG A 210 3.63 10.29 -16.79
CA ARG A 210 4.95 9.92 -16.26
C ARG A 210 5.08 8.41 -16.02
N VAL A 211 6.33 7.93 -16.03
CA VAL A 211 6.73 6.61 -15.52
C VAL A 211 7.57 6.78 -14.24
N ILE A 212 7.32 5.94 -13.23
CA ILE A 212 8.05 5.89 -11.95
C ILE A 212 8.67 4.47 -11.81
N PRO A 213 9.96 4.33 -11.50
CA PRO A 213 10.96 5.39 -11.48
C PRO A 213 11.17 5.99 -12.89
N SER A 214 11.49 7.28 -12.93
CA SER A 214 12.03 7.95 -14.11
C SER A 214 13.57 7.78 -14.15
N PRO A 215 14.24 7.91 -15.31
CA PRO A 215 15.68 7.64 -15.42
C PRO A 215 16.60 8.41 -14.46
N SER A 216 16.14 9.54 -13.91
CA SER A 216 16.88 10.37 -12.94
C SER A 216 16.59 10.04 -11.47
N GLU A 217 15.77 9.03 -11.21
CA GLU A 217 15.42 8.55 -9.87
C GLU A 217 16.18 7.28 -9.55
N PHE A 218 16.82 7.25 -8.38
CA PHE A 218 17.56 6.11 -7.88
C PHE A 218 16.65 5.16 -7.10
N LEU A 219 15.57 4.72 -7.76
CA LEU A 219 14.59 3.80 -7.19
C LEU A 219 14.53 2.55 -8.07
N SER A 220 14.80 1.39 -7.47
CA SER A 220 14.56 0.08 -8.09
C SER A 220 13.28 -0.53 -7.53
N LEU A 221 12.48 -1.17 -8.36
CA LEU A 221 11.28 -1.89 -7.96
C LEU A 221 11.38 -3.35 -8.42
N GLN A 222 10.89 -4.27 -7.60
CA GLN A 222 10.79 -5.67 -7.92
C GLN A 222 9.41 -6.20 -7.55
N VAL A 223 8.57 -6.31 -8.59
CA VAL A 223 7.15 -6.60 -8.47
C VAL A 223 6.42 -5.57 -7.59
N PRO A 224 6.31 -4.30 -8.05
CA PRO A 224 5.38 -3.37 -7.43
C PRO A 224 3.97 -3.99 -7.46
N HIS A 225 3.44 -4.33 -6.29
CA HIS A 225 2.27 -5.21 -6.19
C HIS A 225 1.00 -4.47 -5.77
N SER A 226 1.14 -3.45 -4.93
CA SER A 226 0.03 -2.66 -4.40
C SER A 226 0.46 -1.22 -4.18
N LEU A 227 -0.51 -0.31 -4.29
CA LEU A 227 -0.33 1.14 -4.27
C LEU A 227 -1.28 1.79 -3.28
N ALA A 228 -0.76 2.70 -2.45
CA ALA A 228 -1.56 3.56 -1.59
C ALA A 228 -1.11 5.02 -1.74
N LEU A 229 -2.06 5.95 -1.84
CA LEU A 229 -1.78 7.38 -1.89
C LEU A 229 -1.94 8.01 -0.51
N ILE A 230 -0.94 8.80 -0.11
CA ILE A 230 -1.04 9.73 1.02
C ILE A 230 -0.97 11.14 0.43
N GLU A 231 -2.12 11.65 0.00
CA GLU A 231 -2.17 12.91 -0.75
C GLU A 231 -1.73 14.12 0.08
N SER A 232 -1.96 14.10 1.39
CA SER A 232 -1.57 15.18 2.30
C SER A 232 -0.05 15.41 2.35
N THR A 233 0.74 14.41 2.00
CA THR A 233 2.21 14.48 1.93
C THR A 233 2.74 14.22 0.51
N ASP A 234 1.87 14.21 -0.51
CA ASP A 234 2.19 13.88 -1.90
C ASP A 234 3.01 12.59 -2.06
N ARG A 235 2.62 11.52 -1.35
CA ARG A 235 3.30 10.22 -1.42
C ARG A 235 2.48 9.17 -2.14
N LEU A 236 3.17 8.37 -2.96
CA LEU A 236 2.69 7.12 -3.50
C LEU A 236 3.49 6.01 -2.82
N CYS A 237 2.86 5.28 -1.89
CA CYS A 237 3.47 4.16 -1.21
C CYS A 237 3.24 2.87 -1.97
N ILE A 238 4.31 2.10 -2.16
CA ILE A 238 4.38 0.94 -3.03
C ILE A 238 4.79 -0.27 -2.19
N ALA A 239 3.98 -1.32 -2.22
CA ALA A 239 4.39 -2.65 -1.79
C ALA A 239 5.38 -3.21 -2.83
N ASP A 240 6.67 -3.08 -2.54
CA ASP A 240 7.77 -3.56 -3.39
C ASP A 240 8.07 -5.01 -3.01
N ARG A 241 7.22 -5.93 -3.52
CA ARG A 241 6.97 -7.24 -2.91
C ARG A 241 8.23 -8.06 -2.71
N GLU A 242 9.04 -8.22 -3.76
CA GLU A 242 10.21 -9.10 -3.71
C GLU A 242 11.42 -8.43 -3.04
N ASN A 243 11.45 -7.09 -2.98
CA ASN A 243 12.41 -6.35 -2.17
C ASN A 243 12.02 -6.31 -0.69
N MET A 244 10.87 -6.87 -0.29
CA MET A 244 10.43 -7.00 1.11
C MET A 244 10.40 -5.64 1.84
N ARG A 245 9.87 -4.61 1.17
CA ARG A 245 9.82 -3.25 1.70
C ARG A 245 8.57 -2.50 1.25
N VAL A 246 8.27 -1.43 1.96
CA VAL A 246 7.38 -0.38 1.46
C VAL A 246 8.22 0.83 1.09
N VAL A 247 8.06 1.35 -0.11
CA VAL A 247 8.75 2.57 -0.56
C VAL A 247 7.72 3.63 -0.94
N CYS A 248 7.93 4.86 -0.47
CA CYS A 248 7.01 5.97 -0.71
C CYS A 248 7.73 7.12 -1.45
N PRO A 249 7.95 7.02 -2.78
CA PRO A 249 8.35 8.16 -3.58
C PRO A 249 7.26 9.24 -3.62
N ARG A 250 7.62 10.41 -4.17
CA ARG A 250 6.63 11.44 -4.46
C ARG A 250 5.64 11.00 -5.55
N ALA A 251 4.36 11.22 -5.29
CA ALA A 251 3.29 10.99 -6.27
C ALA A 251 3.25 12.09 -7.35
N GLY A 252 3.74 13.30 -7.04
CA GLY A 252 3.79 14.41 -7.98
C GLY A 252 2.40 14.95 -8.33
N LEU A 253 1.47 14.96 -7.37
CA LEU A 253 0.12 15.54 -7.47
C LEU A 253 0.16 17.07 -7.41
N TYR A 254 1.14 17.63 -6.69
CA TYR A 254 1.29 19.07 -6.49
C TYR A 254 2.72 19.53 -6.83
N SER A 255 2.84 20.73 -7.39
CA SER A 255 4.15 21.37 -7.56
C SER A 255 4.66 21.87 -6.21
N VAL A 256 5.86 21.46 -5.82
CA VAL A 256 6.51 21.95 -4.59
C VAL A 256 7.76 22.74 -4.97
N LYS A 257 7.82 23.98 -4.48
CA LYS A 257 9.01 24.82 -4.56
C LYS A 257 9.93 24.43 -3.40
N GLY A 258 11.09 23.85 -3.68
CA GLY A 258 12.03 23.47 -2.63
C GLY A 258 12.95 22.31 -3.00
N ARG A 259 13.68 21.79 -2.01
CA ARG A 259 14.54 20.60 -2.18
C ARG A 259 13.69 19.41 -2.60
N LYS A 260 14.25 18.58 -3.49
CA LYS A 260 13.71 17.26 -3.84
C LYS A 260 13.68 16.44 -2.55
N GLU A 261 12.48 16.17 -2.03
CA GLU A 261 12.32 15.22 -0.92
C GLU A 261 12.66 13.83 -1.43
N SER A 262 13.51 13.13 -0.70
CA SER A 262 13.84 11.74 -0.99
C SER A 262 12.62 10.83 -0.77
N GLU A 263 12.61 9.70 -1.47
CA GLU A 263 11.73 8.59 -1.17
C GLU A 263 11.92 8.10 0.28
N LEU A 264 10.82 7.73 0.92
CA LEU A 264 10.85 7.06 2.22
C LEU A 264 10.97 5.56 1.98
N THR A 265 11.86 4.88 2.70
CA THR A 265 12.06 3.42 2.54
C THR A 265 11.91 2.72 3.87
N ILE A 266 10.85 1.92 3.99
CA ILE A 266 10.55 1.14 5.18
C ILE A 266 10.91 -0.31 4.90
N GLN A 267 12.00 -0.76 5.51
CA GLN A 267 12.48 -2.14 5.40
C GLN A 267 12.97 -2.63 6.75
N GLN A 268 12.24 -3.58 7.35
CA GLN A 268 12.60 -4.21 8.62
C GLN A 268 12.76 -5.73 8.45
N PRO A 269 13.55 -6.39 9.32
CA PRO A 269 13.89 -7.81 9.16
C PRO A 269 12.68 -8.77 9.13
N ASP A 270 11.57 -8.39 9.75
CA ASP A 270 10.36 -9.18 9.92
C ASP A 270 9.25 -8.88 8.91
N MET A 271 9.48 -7.98 7.94
CA MET A 271 8.46 -7.56 6.98
C MET A 271 8.03 -8.66 6.01
N GLY A 272 8.94 -9.52 5.56
CA GLY A 272 8.64 -10.52 4.54
C GLY A 272 8.19 -9.91 3.20
N ARG A 273 7.56 -10.71 2.33
CA ARG A 273 7.08 -10.27 1.01
C ARG A 273 5.78 -9.52 1.18
N LEU A 274 5.74 -8.26 0.76
CA LEU A 274 4.56 -7.40 0.91
C LEU A 274 3.60 -7.56 -0.27
N PHE A 275 2.37 -7.96 0.01
CA PHE A 275 1.36 -8.12 -1.04
C PHE A 275 0.48 -6.88 -1.16
N ALA A 276 0.12 -6.24 -0.06
CA ALA A 276 -0.77 -5.09 -0.14
C ALA A 276 -0.49 -3.99 0.87
N VAL A 277 -0.82 -2.77 0.47
CA VAL A 277 -0.75 -1.56 1.29
C VAL A 277 -2.04 -0.76 1.12
N ALA A 278 -2.55 -0.22 2.22
CA ALA A 278 -3.60 0.81 2.25
C ALA A 278 -3.15 1.95 3.18
N ALA A 279 -3.64 3.16 2.94
CA ALA A 279 -3.28 4.32 3.74
C ALA A 279 -4.51 4.90 4.46
N LYS A 280 -4.30 5.37 5.69
CA LYS A 280 -5.28 6.18 6.44
C LYS A 280 -4.54 7.29 7.18
N GLY A 281 -4.92 8.54 6.88
CA GLY A 281 -4.19 9.69 7.39
C GLY A 281 -2.73 9.61 6.92
N LYS A 282 -1.78 9.57 7.87
CA LYS A 282 -0.35 9.42 7.58
C LYS A 282 0.16 7.97 7.71
N LEU A 283 -0.67 7.05 8.19
CA LEU A 283 -0.25 5.68 8.45
C LEU A 283 -0.51 4.77 7.25
N ILE A 284 0.31 3.74 7.14
CA ILE A 284 0.18 2.68 6.16
C ILE A 284 -0.18 1.40 6.93
N TYR A 285 -1.15 0.67 6.40
CA TYR A 285 -1.49 -0.67 6.83
C TYR A 285 -1.10 -1.61 5.70
N ALA A 286 -0.31 -2.62 6.01
CA ALA A 286 0.18 -3.56 5.03
C ALA A 286 -0.11 -5.00 5.44
N VAL A 287 -0.13 -5.91 4.47
CA VAL A 287 -0.15 -7.35 4.72
C VAL A 287 0.99 -8.01 3.96
N ASN A 288 1.71 -8.89 4.64
CA ASN A 288 2.73 -9.73 4.02
C ASN A 288 2.17 -11.13 3.73
N GLY A 289 2.86 -11.88 2.88
CA GLY A 289 2.56 -13.28 2.62
C GLY A 289 3.70 -14.19 3.06
N PHE A 290 3.54 -15.49 2.86
CA PHE A 290 4.59 -16.45 3.16
C PHE A 290 5.89 -16.08 2.43
N THR A 291 7.00 -15.97 3.16
CA THR A 291 8.34 -15.76 2.58
C THR A 291 9.23 -16.96 2.85
N ASN A 292 9.28 -17.39 4.10
CA ASN A 292 9.98 -18.57 4.58
C ASN A 292 9.40 -18.96 5.95
N GLN A 293 9.87 -20.07 6.52
CA GLN A 293 9.33 -20.62 7.79
C GLN A 293 9.61 -19.76 9.03
N MET A 294 10.54 -18.81 8.97
CA MET A 294 10.93 -17.97 10.12
C MET A 294 10.14 -16.66 10.18
N LEU A 295 9.52 -16.24 9.07
CA LEU A 295 8.80 -14.98 8.99
C LEU A 295 7.29 -15.22 9.12
N PRO A 296 6.62 -14.60 10.11
CA PRO A 296 5.18 -14.73 10.28
C PRO A 296 4.41 -14.04 9.14
N VAL A 297 3.26 -14.61 8.81
CA VAL A 297 2.26 -13.99 7.91
C VAL A 297 1.31 -13.16 8.75
N GLN A 298 1.33 -11.85 8.56
CA GLN A 298 0.73 -10.86 9.45
C GLN A 298 0.41 -9.55 8.73
N GLY A 299 -0.45 -8.76 9.37
CA GLY A 299 -0.64 -7.36 9.07
C GLY A 299 0.37 -6.50 9.82
N LEU A 300 0.77 -5.39 9.20
CA LEU A 300 1.73 -4.42 9.71
C LEU A 300 1.04 -3.05 9.76
N THR A 301 1.23 -2.31 10.86
CA THR A 301 0.95 -0.87 10.90
C THR A 301 2.29 -0.15 10.82
N ILE A 302 2.42 0.77 9.86
CA ILE A 302 3.66 1.44 9.51
C ILE A 302 3.46 2.95 9.64
N ASP A 303 4.41 3.60 10.31
CA ASP A 303 4.59 5.04 10.24
C ASP A 303 5.69 5.35 9.21
N PRO A 304 5.33 5.88 8.03
CA PRO A 304 6.31 6.19 7.00
C PRO A 304 7.19 7.39 7.38
N GLU A 305 6.74 8.33 8.24
CA GLU A 305 7.55 9.50 8.61
C GLU A 305 8.74 9.12 9.50
N SER A 306 8.56 8.12 10.38
CA SER A 306 9.65 7.54 11.18
C SER A 306 10.33 6.34 10.50
N GLU A 307 9.86 5.92 9.33
CA GLU A 307 10.31 4.73 8.60
C GLU A 307 10.26 3.43 9.43
N THR A 308 9.23 3.27 10.28
CA THR A 308 9.12 2.14 11.21
C THR A 308 7.82 1.37 11.10
N VAL A 309 7.90 0.05 11.29
CA VAL A 309 6.76 -0.77 11.68
C VAL A 309 6.48 -0.49 13.16
N ILE A 310 5.26 -0.08 13.47
CA ILE A 310 4.84 0.33 14.82
C ILE A 310 3.90 -0.67 15.48
N ASP A 311 3.28 -1.57 14.72
CA ASP A 311 2.43 -2.63 15.25
C ASP A 311 2.31 -3.82 14.29
N HIS A 312 1.96 -4.97 14.87
CA HIS A 312 1.75 -6.24 14.18
C HIS A 312 0.40 -6.82 14.57
N TRP A 313 -0.38 -7.29 13.60
CA TRP A 313 -1.75 -7.76 13.85
C TRP A 313 -2.15 -8.92 12.93
N SER A 314 -3.08 -9.74 13.38
CA SER A 314 -3.62 -10.87 12.62
C SER A 314 -5.00 -11.25 13.18
N PRO A 315 -5.83 -11.98 12.42
CA PRO A 315 -7.00 -12.61 13.02
C PRO A 315 -6.54 -13.73 13.98
N GLU A 316 -7.40 -14.12 14.92
CA GLU A 316 -7.08 -15.18 15.92
C GLU A 316 -6.66 -16.51 15.26
N ALA A 317 -7.21 -16.83 14.09
CA ALA A 317 -6.85 -18.01 13.32
C ALA A 317 -5.51 -17.89 12.57
N GLY A 318 -4.89 -16.70 12.58
CA GLY A 318 -3.75 -16.34 11.73
C GLY A 318 -4.15 -16.10 10.28
N PHE A 319 -3.27 -15.42 9.55
CA PHE A 319 -3.32 -15.37 8.09
C PHE A 319 -2.53 -16.56 7.49
N SER A 320 -2.96 -17.02 6.33
CA SER A 320 -2.26 -17.98 5.48
C SER A 320 -1.59 -17.27 4.29
N ASN A 321 -2.35 -16.55 3.46
CA ASN A 321 -1.84 -15.90 2.26
C ASN A 321 -2.66 -14.66 1.84
N PRO A 322 -2.64 -13.61 2.68
CA PRO A 322 -3.39 -12.38 2.44
C PRO A 322 -2.81 -11.67 1.22
N HIS A 323 -3.69 -11.16 0.37
CA HIS A 323 -3.32 -10.70 -0.96
C HIS A 323 -3.67 -9.23 -1.19
N ASP A 324 -4.72 -8.72 -0.54
CA ASP A 324 -5.13 -7.31 -0.66
C ASP A 324 -5.71 -6.74 0.64
N ILE A 325 -5.66 -5.42 0.79
CA ILE A 325 -6.16 -4.70 1.95
C ILE A 325 -6.85 -3.40 1.53
N ALA A 326 -7.99 -3.09 2.15
CA ALA A 326 -8.66 -1.81 1.98
C ALA A 326 -9.15 -1.26 3.30
N ILE A 327 -9.19 0.07 3.40
CA ILE A 327 -9.69 0.80 4.56
C ILE A 327 -10.89 1.63 4.11
N SER A 328 -11.95 1.61 4.90
CA SER A 328 -13.13 2.45 4.70
C SER A 328 -12.79 3.95 4.71
N ALA A 329 -13.56 4.77 4.02
CA ALA A 329 -13.33 6.23 3.98
C ALA A 329 -13.42 6.90 5.37
N THR A 330 -14.21 6.35 6.31
CA THR A 330 -14.22 6.81 7.71
C THR A 330 -12.95 6.40 8.46
N GLY A 331 -12.27 5.37 7.97
CA GLY A 331 -11.12 4.76 8.60
C GLY A 331 -11.45 3.98 9.87
N GLU A 332 -12.70 3.63 10.10
CA GLU A 332 -13.12 2.87 11.29
C GLU A 332 -13.03 1.36 11.06
N THR A 333 -13.09 0.94 9.79
CA THR A 333 -13.03 -0.47 9.40
C THR A 333 -12.02 -0.68 8.29
N LEU A 334 -11.38 -1.85 8.29
CA LEU A 334 -10.51 -2.35 7.23
C LEU A 334 -10.87 -3.80 6.88
N TYR A 335 -10.56 -4.18 5.66
CA TYR A 335 -10.83 -5.50 5.11
C TYR A 335 -9.56 -6.07 4.49
N VAL A 336 -9.36 -7.38 4.64
CA VAL A 336 -8.22 -8.11 4.06
C VAL A 336 -8.73 -9.28 3.22
N ALA A 337 -8.43 -9.26 1.93
CA ALA A 337 -8.70 -10.36 1.02
C ALA A 337 -7.57 -11.39 1.07
N GLU A 338 -7.91 -12.66 1.03
CA GLU A 338 -6.97 -13.75 1.19
C GLU A 338 -7.17 -14.85 0.13
N ILE A 339 -6.09 -15.24 -0.54
CA ILE A 339 -6.09 -16.30 -1.56
C ILE A 339 -5.60 -17.59 -0.94
N GLY A 340 -6.45 -18.60 -0.83
CA GLY A 340 -6.18 -19.79 -0.01
C GLY A 340 -6.11 -19.41 1.48
N PRO A 341 -7.24 -19.37 2.21
CA PRO A 341 -8.46 -20.18 2.01
C PRO A 341 -9.59 -19.51 1.20
N ASN A 342 -9.32 -18.46 0.43
CA ASN A 342 -10.32 -17.71 -0.36
C ASN A 342 -11.36 -17.00 0.53
N LYS A 343 -10.85 -16.18 1.45
CA LYS A 343 -11.65 -15.53 2.49
C LYS A 343 -11.48 -14.02 2.47
N ILE A 344 -12.48 -13.34 3.00
CA ILE A 344 -12.45 -11.91 3.32
C ILE A 344 -12.52 -11.75 4.84
N TRP A 345 -11.63 -10.96 5.40
CA TRP A 345 -11.62 -10.60 6.81
C TRP A 345 -12.09 -9.17 7.00
N LYS A 346 -12.75 -8.91 8.13
CA LYS A 346 -13.08 -7.56 8.59
C LYS A 346 -12.36 -7.31 9.90
N PHE A 347 -11.82 -6.11 10.05
CA PHE A 347 -11.29 -5.61 11.31
C PHE A 347 -11.87 -4.24 11.62
N ASP A 348 -12.14 -4.00 12.89
CA ASP A 348 -12.45 -2.67 13.41
C ASP A 348 -11.13 -2.01 13.87
N LEU A 349 -10.94 -0.74 13.55
CA LEU A 349 -9.80 0.06 13.99
C LEU A 349 -10.12 0.68 15.35
N VAL A 350 -9.73 -0.02 16.41
CA VAL A 350 -10.08 0.34 17.79
C VAL A 350 -9.02 1.25 18.39
N PRO A 351 -9.37 2.45 18.89
CA PRO A 351 -8.43 3.31 19.60
C PRO A 351 -7.82 2.57 20.80
N PRO A 352 -6.53 2.81 21.12
CA PRO A 352 -5.92 2.20 22.28
C PRO A 352 -6.65 2.62 23.55
N LYS A 353 -6.79 1.69 24.50
CA LYS A 353 -7.35 2.01 25.81
C LYS A 353 -6.44 3.05 26.48
N LYS A 354 -7.05 4.14 26.95
CA LYS A 354 -6.38 5.20 27.71
C LYS A 354 -5.83 4.68 29.03
#